data_AF-A0A174YN56-F1
#
_entry.id   AF-A0A174YN56-F1
#
_cell.length_a   1.000
_cell.length_b   1.000
_cell.length_c   1.000
_cell.angle_alpha   90.00
_cell.angle_beta   90.00
_cell.angle_gamma   90.00
#
_symmetry.space_group_name_H-M   'P 1'
#
loop_
_entity.id
_entity.type
_entity.pdbx_description
1 polymer ?
#
loop_
_entity_poly.entity_id
_entity_poly.type
_entity_poly.pdbx_seq_one_letter_code
_entity_poly.pdbx_strand_id
1 'polypeptide(L)' 'MIKKWLRVDDDGKLSHVFEYENGQKVQIPINKDGSIKWLPDKVKEHK' A
#
# COMPACT_ATOMS: atom_id res chain seq x y z
N MET A 1 0.47 -15.28 -11.76
CA MET A 1 -0.52 -15.15 -10.66
C MET A 1 0.03 -14.26 -9.55
N ILE A 2 -0.76 -13.32 -9.04
CA ILE A 2 -0.31 -12.38 -8.00
C ILE A 2 -0.94 -12.83 -6.68
N LYS A 3 -0.13 -13.14 -5.66
CA LYS A 3 -0.66 -13.38 -4.31
C LYS A 3 -0.81 -12.03 -3.63
N LYS A 4 -2.04 -11.67 -3.26
CA LYS A 4 -2.31 -10.51 -2.39
C LYS A 4 -2.76 -10.99 -1.02
N TRP A 5 -2.22 -10.40 0.04
CA TRP A 5 -2.75 -10.55 1.38
C TRP A 5 -2.76 -9.21 2.12
N LEU A 6 -3.62 -9.12 3.12
CA LEU A 6 -3.77 -7.95 3.97
C LEU A 6 -3.04 -8.23 5.29
N ARG A 7 -2.11 -7.36 5.64
CA ARG A 7 -1.44 -7.35 6.93
C ARG A 7 -2.06 -6.24 7.79
N VAL A 8 -2.44 -6.59 9.01
CA VAL A 8 -2.87 -5.64 10.03
C VAL A 8 -1.81 -5.67 11.11
N ASP A 9 -1.14 -4.54 11.33
CA ASP A 9 -0.23 -4.37 12.46
C ASP A 9 -1.02 -4.04 13.73
N ASP A 10 -0.46 -4.39 14.90
CA ASP A 10 -1.06 -4.25 16.24
C ASP A 10 -1.49 -2.80 16.56
N ASP A 11 -0.82 -1.82 15.94
CA ASP A 11 -1.09 -0.38 16.03
C ASP A 11 -2.31 0.08 15.18
N GLY A 12 -3.03 -0.87 14.54
CA GLY A 12 -4.19 -0.59 13.69
C GLY A 12 -3.83 -0.09 12.29
N LYS A 13 -2.55 -0.19 11.90
CA LYS A 13 -2.08 0.13 10.54
C LYS A 13 -2.33 -1.06 9.62
N LEU A 14 -3.11 -0.85 8.58
CA LEU A 14 -3.35 -1.85 7.56
C LEU A 14 -2.32 -1.69 6.42
N SER A 15 -1.88 -2.79 5.82
CA SER A 15 -0.98 -2.79 4.65
C SER A 15 -1.31 -3.95 3.72
N HIS A 16 -1.44 -3.68 2.43
CA HIS A 16 -1.54 -4.71 1.41
C HIS A 16 -0.16 -5.16 0.96
N VAL A 17 0.09 -6.47 0.95
CA VAL A 17 1.31 -7.05 0.42
C VAL A 17 0.98 -7.81 -0.86
N PHE A 18 1.71 -7.50 -1.92
CA PHE A 18 1.62 -8.15 -3.23
C PHE A 18 2.93 -8.90 -3.48
N GLU A 19 2.83 -10.21 -3.67
CA GLU A 19 3.95 -11.04 -4.08
C GLU A 19 3.75 -11.41 -5.56
N TYR A 20 4.70 -10.96 -6.37
CA TYR A 20 4.79 -11.22 -7.79
C TYR A 20 5.60 -12.49 -8.03
N GLU A 21 5.34 -13.18 -9.15
CA GLU A 21 6.06 -14.41 -9.53
C GLU A 21 7.55 -14.22 -9.73
N ASN A 22 7.98 -12.98 -10.00
CA ASN A 22 9.39 -12.62 -10.12
C ASN A 22 10.10 -12.48 -8.76
N GLY A 23 9.47 -12.90 -7.66
CA GLY A 23 9.97 -12.75 -6.29
C GLY A 23 9.89 -11.32 -5.73
N GLN A 24 9.39 -10.37 -6.53
CA GLN A 24 9.15 -9.00 -6.07
C GLN A 24 8.01 -8.99 -5.05
N LYS A 25 8.24 -8.31 -3.93
CA LYS A 25 7.24 -8.08 -2.90
C LYS A 25 7.02 -6.58 -2.77
N VAL A 26 5.77 -6.15 -2.95
CA VAL A 26 5.38 -4.75 -2.82
C VAL A 26 4.46 -4.64 -1.62
N GLN A 27 4.85 -3.81 -0.65
CA GLN A 27 4.01 -3.50 0.52
C GLN A 27 3.45 -2.09 0.35
N ILE A 28 2.13 -1.98 0.38
CA ILE A 28 1.39 -0.74 0.22
C ILE A 28 0.64 -0.46 1.54
N PRO A 29 0.99 0.58 2.28
CA PRO A 29 0.21 0.97 3.46
C PRO A 29 -1.19 1.42 3.02
N ILE A 30 -2.21 0.97 3.75
CA ILE A 30 -3.60 1.39 3.53
C ILE A 30 -4.14 2.06 4.79
N ASN A 31 -5.04 3.02 4.58
CA ASN A 31 -5.75 3.72 5.64
C ASN A 31 -6.81 2.80 6.27
N LYS A 32 -7.29 3.18 7.46
CA LYS A 32 -8.33 2.46 8.22
C LYS A 32 -9.67 2.33 7.48
N ASP A 33 -9.89 3.22 6.51
CA ASP A 33 -11.05 3.25 5.60
C ASP A 33 -10.93 2.25 4.43
N GLY A 34 -9.79 1.56 4.28
CA GLY A 34 -9.53 0.65 3.15
C GLY A 34 -8.93 1.33 1.93
N SER A 35 -8.90 2.67 1.90
CA SER A 35 -8.21 3.46 0.89
C SER A 35 -6.69 3.35 1.00
N ILE A 36 -5.97 3.22 -0.11
CA ILE A 36 -4.50 3.20 -0.13
C ILE A 36 -3.97 4.52 0.44
N LYS A 37 -2.97 4.44 1.34
CA LYS A 37 -2.30 5.62 1.89
C LYS A 37 -1.29 6.13 0.88
N TRP A 38 -1.81 6.79 -0.17
CA TRP A 38 -1.02 7.59 -1.06
C TRP A 38 -0.46 8.77 -0.27
N LEU A 39 0.84 9.04 -0.42
CA LEU A 39 1.37 10.34 -0.07
C LEU A 39 0.61 11.36 -0.92
N PRO A 40 0.22 12.52 -0.37
CA PRO A 40 -0.44 13.54 -1.19
C PRO A 40 0.47 13.79 -2.39
N ASP A 41 -0.06 13.59 -3.60
CA ASP A 41 0.60 14.03 -4.81
C ASP A 41 1.00 15.47 -4.58
N LYS A 42 2.32 15.72 -4.46
CA LYS A 42 2.82 17.08 -4.58
C LYS A 42 2.56 17.45 -6.04
N VAL A 43 1.37 17.98 -6.30
CA VAL A 43 1.11 18.80 -7.48
C VAL A 43 2.25 19.81 -7.49
N LYS A 44 3.18 19.63 -8.44
CA LYS A 44 4.13 20.68 -8.75
C LYS A 44 3.27 21.86 -9.16
N GLU A 45 3.19 22.85 -8.28
CA GLU A 45 2.58 24.13 -8.58
C GLU A 45 3.35 24.71 -9.77
N HIS A 46 2.81 24.51 -10.97
CA HIS A 46 3.27 25.21 -12.17
C HIS A 46 2.74 26.62 -12.05
N LYS A 47 3.66 27.50 -11.66
CA LYS A 47 3.50 28.94 -11.44
C LYS A 47 2.98 29.65 -12.69
#